data_AF-A0A3P6D0I4-F1
#
_entry.id   AF-A0A3P6D0I4-F1
#
_cell.length_a   1.000
_cell.length_b   1.000
_cell.length_c   1.000
_cell.angle_alpha   90.00
_cell.angle_beta   90.00
_cell.angle_gamma   90.00
#
_symmetry.space_group_name_H-M   'P 1'
#
loop_
_entity.id
_entity.type
_entity.pdbx_description
1 polymer ?
#
loop_
_entity_poly.entity_id
_entity_poly.type
_entity_poly.pdbx_seq_one_letter_code
_entity_poly.pdbx_strand_id
1 'polypeptide(L)'
;MVTANRFWSQIFGVAFFPINVGYISLCYFVPVTGLWMSALGVVGLALNLRAYDFVSQEIRAAEDPEFETFYTKNILLNESIRAWMAAQDQPHENLIFPEEVLPRGNAL
;
A
#
# COMPACT_ATOMS: atom_id res chain seq x y z
N MET A 1 6.25 -36.87 8.98
CA MET A 1 6.01 -36.04 7.77
C MET A 1 4.90 -36.56 6.86
N VAL A 2 4.80 -37.87 6.61
CA VAL A 2 3.80 -38.47 5.70
C VAL A 2 2.34 -38.17 6.11
N THR A 3 2.01 -38.26 7.40
CA THR A 3 0.63 -37.97 7.90
C THR A 3 0.23 -36.50 7.71
N ALA A 4 1.14 -35.56 8.01
CA ALA A 4 0.89 -34.14 7.79
C ALA A 4 0.76 -33.82 6.30
N ASN A 5 1.62 -34.40 5.46
CA ASN A 5 1.55 -34.22 4.01
C ASN A 5 0.20 -34.72 3.43
N ARG A 6 -0.25 -35.91 3.88
CA ARG A 6 -1.58 -36.44 3.51
C ARG A 6 -2.73 -35.55 3.99
N PHE A 7 -2.66 -35.03 5.21
CA PHE A 7 -3.66 -34.11 5.76
C PHE A 7 -3.76 -32.82 4.92
N TRP A 8 -2.65 -32.11 4.70
CA TRP A 8 -2.66 -30.86 3.92
C TRP A 8 -3.04 -31.08 2.46
N SER A 9 -2.62 -32.20 1.85
CA SER A 9 -3.00 -32.53 0.47
C SER A 9 -4.50 -32.78 0.32
N GLN A 10 -5.16 -33.31 1.34
CA GLN A 10 -6.61 -33.52 1.33
C GLN A 10 -7.39 -32.21 1.58
N ILE A 11 -6.87 -31.29 2.39
CA ILE A 11 -7.55 -30.02 2.71
C ILE A 11 -7.33 -28.96 1.61
N PHE A 12 -6.10 -28.79 1.11
CA PHE A 12 -5.71 -27.72 0.19
C PHE A 12 -5.42 -28.20 -1.24
N GLY A 13 -5.47 -29.51 -1.50
CA GLY A 13 -5.11 -30.10 -2.80
C GLY A 13 -3.60 -30.13 -3.09
N VAL A 14 -2.78 -29.46 -2.27
CA VAL A 14 -1.32 -29.37 -2.38
C VAL A 14 -0.72 -29.48 -0.97
N ALA A 15 0.50 -30.04 -0.87
CA ALA A 15 1.22 -30.14 0.39
C ALA A 15 2.74 -30.07 0.18
N PHE A 16 3.46 -29.81 1.28
CA PHE A 16 4.91 -29.58 1.25
C PHE A 16 5.73 -30.88 1.02
N PHE A 17 6.76 -30.80 0.18
CA PHE A 17 7.76 -31.85 -0.08
C PHE A 17 8.57 -32.25 1.18
N PRO A 18 9.21 -33.45 1.22
CA PRO A 18 9.91 -33.92 2.42
C PRO A 18 11.02 -32.95 2.87
N ILE A 19 11.20 -32.90 4.20
CA ILE A 19 11.95 -31.91 4.99
C ILE A 19 13.35 -31.63 4.43
N ASN A 20 13.67 -30.32 4.40
CA ASN A 20 14.95 -29.63 4.21
C ASN A 20 14.96 -28.65 3.03
N VAL A 21 14.42 -28.97 1.86
CA VAL A 21 14.47 -28.03 0.72
C VAL A 21 13.19 -27.21 0.60
N GLY A 22 12.01 -27.85 0.63
CA GLY A 22 10.74 -27.13 0.42
C GLY A 22 10.37 -26.17 1.54
N TYR A 23 10.48 -26.60 2.80
CA TYR A 23 10.15 -25.77 3.97
C TYR A 23 11.18 -24.66 4.21
N ILE A 24 12.48 -24.97 4.17
CA ILE A 24 13.53 -23.96 4.37
C ILE A 24 13.54 -22.97 3.21
N SER A 25 13.47 -23.44 1.95
CA SER A 25 13.42 -22.54 0.80
C SER A 25 12.20 -21.63 0.88
N LEU A 26 10.99 -22.13 1.14
CA LEU A 26 9.82 -21.26 1.18
C LEU A 26 9.82 -20.31 2.39
N CYS A 27 10.15 -20.82 3.59
CA CYS A 27 10.15 -20.00 4.80
C CYS A 27 11.26 -18.95 4.82
N TYR A 28 12.37 -19.13 4.09
CA TYR A 28 13.37 -18.08 3.93
C TYR A 28 13.11 -17.22 2.68
N PHE A 29 12.80 -17.82 1.54
CA PHE A 29 12.62 -17.11 0.27
C PHE A 29 11.45 -16.13 0.30
N VAL A 30 10.31 -16.51 0.88
CA VAL A 30 9.12 -15.63 0.94
C VAL A 30 9.40 -14.34 1.72
N PRO A 31 9.84 -14.39 3.01
CA PRO A 31 10.12 -13.16 3.73
C PRO A 31 11.33 -12.42 3.18
N VAL A 32 12.39 -13.10 2.74
CA VAL A 32 13.58 -12.43 2.18
C VAL A 32 13.21 -11.71 0.90
N THR A 33 12.54 -12.36 -0.05
CA THR A 33 12.12 -11.71 -1.30
C THR A 33 11.14 -10.57 -1.05
N GLY A 34 10.21 -10.72 -0.09
CA GLY A 34 9.31 -9.62 0.31
C GLY A 34 10.06 -8.38 0.83
N LEU A 35 11.09 -8.58 1.66
CA LEU A 35 11.95 -7.50 2.13
C LEU A 35 12.74 -6.85 0.98
N TRP A 36 13.25 -7.66 0.04
CA TRP A 36 13.94 -7.14 -1.15
C TRP A 36 13.01 -6.30 -2.03
N MET A 37 11.81 -6.79 -2.34
CA MET A 37 10.86 -6.07 -3.21
C MET A 37 10.36 -4.76 -2.56
N SER A 38 10.12 -4.76 -1.25
CA SER A 38 9.76 -3.54 -0.52
C SER A 38 10.91 -2.53 -0.47
N ALA A 39 12.15 -2.98 -0.24
CA ALA A 39 13.32 -2.11 -0.25
C ALA A 39 13.52 -1.42 -1.61
N LEU A 40 13.33 -2.13 -2.72
CA LEU A 40 13.37 -1.54 -4.07
C LEU A 40 12.32 -0.42 -4.23
N GLY A 41 11.10 -0.64 -3.73
CA GLY A 41 10.06 0.40 -3.71
C GLY A 41 10.46 1.63 -2.90
N VAL A 42 11.03 1.43 -1.70
CA VAL A 42 11.49 2.53 -0.82
C VAL A 42 12.63 3.34 -1.47
N VAL A 43 13.54 2.69 -2.20
CA VAL A 43 14.57 3.40 -2.98
C VAL A 43 13.95 4.34 -4.01
N GLY A 44 12.84 3.94 -4.66
CA GLY A 44 12.08 4.83 -5.54
C GLY A 44 11.45 6.01 -4.80
N LEU A 45 10.87 5.76 -3.62
CA LEU A 45 10.28 6.81 -2.78
C LEU A 45 11.31 7.87 -2.36
N ALA A 46 12.57 7.50 -2.15
CA ALA A 46 13.64 8.44 -1.83
C ALA A 46 13.86 9.51 -2.93
N LEU A 47 13.49 9.19 -4.17
CA LEU A 47 13.53 10.10 -5.32
C LEU A 47 12.13 10.65 -5.69
N ASN A 48 11.14 10.50 -4.80
CA ASN A 48 9.73 10.80 -5.05
C ASN A 48 9.08 10.02 -6.22
N LEU A 49 9.72 8.95 -6.70
CA LEU A 49 9.18 8.06 -7.75
C LEU A 49 8.12 7.14 -7.15
N ARG A 50 6.87 7.58 -7.21
CA ARG A 50 5.71 6.93 -6.59
C ARG A 50 4.78 6.35 -7.65
N ALA A 51 4.25 5.17 -7.38
CA ALA A 51 3.01 4.71 -7.99
C ALA A 51 1.82 5.37 -7.27
N TYR A 52 1.74 6.70 -7.36
CA TYR A 52 0.72 7.48 -6.64
C TYR A 52 -0.61 7.48 -7.40
N ASP A 53 -0.57 7.78 -8.70
CA ASP A 53 -1.78 7.90 -9.51
C ASP A 53 -1.91 6.86 -10.62
N PHE A 54 -3.13 6.43 -10.88
CA PHE A 54 -3.53 5.81 -12.15
C PHE A 54 -4.11 6.88 -13.06
N VAL A 55 -3.33 7.32 -14.05
CA VAL A 55 -3.72 8.38 -15.00
C VAL A 55 -5.08 8.10 -15.67
N SER A 56 -5.39 6.84 -15.98
CA SER A 56 -6.69 6.47 -16.55
C SER A 56 -7.86 6.71 -15.61
N GLN A 57 -7.67 6.54 -14.30
CA GLN A 57 -8.70 6.82 -13.30
C GLN A 57 -8.87 8.31 -13.07
N GLU A 58 -7.76 9.07 -13.01
CA GLU A 58 -7.80 10.53 -12.87
C GLU A 58 -8.55 11.19 -14.05
N ILE A 59 -8.26 10.76 -15.29
CA ILE A 59 -8.95 11.28 -16.48
C ILE A 59 -10.45 10.99 -16.39
N ARG A 60 -10.83 9.76 -16.01
CA ARG A 60 -12.24 9.41 -15.90
C ARG A 60 -12.96 10.15 -14.78
N ALA A 61 -12.33 10.27 -13.62
CA ALA A 61 -12.89 10.99 -12.46
C ALA A 61 -12.98 12.50 -12.71
N ALA A 62 -12.07 13.06 -13.51
CA ALA A 62 -12.12 14.46 -13.92
C ALA A 62 -13.26 14.75 -14.92
N GLU A 63 -13.58 13.80 -15.80
CA GLU A 63 -14.67 13.92 -16.77
C GLU A 63 -16.06 13.59 -16.18
N ASP A 64 -16.12 12.64 -15.25
CA ASP A 64 -17.36 12.08 -14.71
C ASP A 64 -17.40 12.24 -13.18
N PRO A 65 -18.14 13.22 -12.64
CA PRO A 65 -18.19 13.50 -11.20
C PRO A 65 -18.92 12.42 -10.39
N GLU A 66 -19.65 11.50 -11.05
CA GLU A 66 -20.28 10.35 -10.39
C GLU A 66 -19.34 9.14 -10.31
N PHE A 67 -18.20 9.19 -10.99
CA PHE A 67 -17.23 8.11 -11.00
C PHE A 67 -16.40 8.10 -9.72
N GLU A 68 -16.76 7.19 -8.81
CA GLU A 68 -16.02 6.96 -7.57
C GLU A 68 -15.51 5.53 -7.44
N THR A 69 -14.25 5.38 -7.00
CA THR A 69 -13.66 4.10 -6.65
C THR A 69 -12.98 4.18 -5.29
N PHE A 70 -12.58 3.04 -4.72
CA PHE A 70 -11.75 3.05 -3.51
C PHE A 70 -10.42 3.81 -3.72
N TYR A 71 -9.89 3.83 -4.95
CA TYR A 71 -8.67 4.55 -5.25
C TYR A 71 -8.88 6.07 -5.15
N THR A 72 -9.92 6.63 -5.77
CA THR A 72 -10.18 8.09 -5.71
C THR A 72 -10.52 8.53 -4.29
N LYS A 73 -11.25 7.70 -3.53
CA LYS A 73 -11.51 7.94 -2.10
C LYS A 73 -10.24 7.96 -1.25
N ASN A 74 -9.27 7.10 -1.53
CA ASN A 74 -7.98 7.09 -0.82
C ASN A 74 -7.14 8.34 -1.12
N ILE A 75 -7.27 8.93 -2.31
CA ILE A 75 -6.59 10.19 -2.64
C ILE A 75 -7.11 11.34 -1.77
N LEU A 76 -8.43 11.44 -1.56
CA LEU A 76 -9.02 12.45 -0.67
C LEU A 76 -8.50 12.31 0.77
N LEU A 77 -8.36 11.07 1.27
CA LEU A 77 -7.76 10.83 2.58
C LEU A 77 -6.31 11.28 2.62
N ASN A 78 -5.52 10.98 1.58
CA ASN A 78 -4.12 11.41 1.49
C ASN A 78 -3.97 12.94 1.45
N GLU A 79 -4.87 13.64 0.76
CA GLU A 79 -4.90 15.11 0.76
C GLU A 79 -5.16 15.68 2.15
N SER A 80 -6.11 15.08 2.89
CA SER A 80 -6.37 15.48 4.27
C SER A 80 -5.14 15.26 5.15
N ILE A 81 -4.50 14.09 5.06
CA ILE A 81 -3.30 13.75 5.85
C ILE A 81 -2.18 14.76 5.58
N ARG A 82 -1.96 15.14 4.31
CA ARG A 82 -0.94 16.14 3.95
C ARG A 82 -1.27 17.52 4.54
N ALA A 83 -2.47 18.04 4.31
CA ALA A 83 -2.82 19.40 4.74
C ALA A 83 -2.82 19.54 6.27
N TRP A 84 -3.32 18.53 6.97
CA TRP A 84 -3.47 18.57 8.42
C TRP A 84 -2.17 18.30 9.18
N MET A 85 -1.31 17.40 8.68
CA MET A 85 -0.08 17.05 9.38
C MET A 85 1.10 17.93 8.98
N ALA A 86 1.15 18.47 7.75
CA ALA A 86 2.35 19.14 7.24
C ALA A 86 2.80 20.33 8.10
N ALA A 87 1.88 21.12 8.65
CA ALA A 87 2.23 22.27 9.48
C ALA A 87 3.01 21.90 10.75
N GLN A 88 2.77 20.71 11.32
CA GLN A 88 3.46 20.23 12.52
C GLN A 88 4.63 19.29 12.20
N ASP A 89 4.49 18.44 11.19
CA ASP A 89 5.51 17.46 10.78
C ASP A 89 6.69 18.13 10.05
N GLN A 90 6.46 19.26 9.37
CA GLN A 90 7.46 20.03 8.64
C GLN A 90 7.60 21.45 9.20
N PRO A 91 8.09 21.60 10.45
CA PRO A 91 8.15 22.91 11.11
C PRO A 91 9.13 23.88 10.41
N HIS A 92 10.09 23.36 9.64
CA HIS A 92 11.05 24.16 8.89
C HIS A 92 10.44 24.91 7.70
N GLU A 93 9.30 24.44 7.18
CA GLU A 93 8.58 25.09 6.08
C GLU A 93 7.71 26.28 6.56
N ASN A 94 7.53 26.46 7.88
CA ASN A 94 6.71 27.52 8.48
C ASN A 94 5.30 27.65 7.86
N LEU A 95 4.68 26.50 7.55
CA LEU A 95 3.37 26.46 6.91
C LEU A 95 2.27 26.97 7.86
N ILE A 96 1.48 27.94 7.39
CA ILE A 96 0.30 28.45 8.08
C ILE A 96 -0.89 28.29 7.14
N PHE A 97 -1.72 27.28 7.40
CA PHE A 97 -2.96 27.06 6.65
C PHE A 97 -4.14 27.67 7.43
N PRO A 98 -4.86 28.66 6.85
CA PRO A 98 -6.11 29.13 7.45
C PRO A 98 -7.18 28.03 7.43
N GLU A 99 -8.17 28.10 8.32
CA GLU A 99 -9.17 27.03 8.46
C GLU A 99 -9.99 26.78 7.19
N GLU A 100 -10.17 27.81 6.37
CA GLU A 100 -10.95 27.76 5.12
C GLU A 100 -10.32 26.91 4.00
N VAL A 101 -8.99 26.71 4.04
CA VAL A 101 -8.29 25.90 3.03
C VAL A 101 -8.08 24.46 3.47
N LEU A 102 -8.40 24.12 4.72
CA LEU A 102 -8.23 22.76 5.22
C LEU A 102 -9.33 21.86 4.64
N PRO A 103 -8.96 20.77 3.94
CA PRO A 103 -9.93 19.85 3.39
C PRO A 103 -10.66 19.14 4.53
N ARG A 104 -12.00 19.24 4.53
CA ARG A 104 -12.89 18.55 5.47
C ARG A 104 -14.10 18.01 4.75
N GLY A 105 -14.56 16.83 5.21
CA GLY A 105 -15.88 16.34 4.88
C GLY A 105 -16.97 17.13 5.61
N ASN A 106 -18.22 16.89 5.24
CA ASN A 106 -19.34 17.56 5.89
C ASN A 106 -19.45 17.11 7.37
N ALA A 107 -19.56 18.08 8.28
CA ALA A 107 -19.85 17.90 9.71
C ALA A 107 -18.80 17.17 10.59
N LEU A 108 -17.53 17.11 10.15
CA LEU A 108 -16.38 16.64 10.95
C LEU A 108 -15.52 17.82 11.43
#